data_AF-T0L7Y3-F1
#
_entry.id   AF-T0L7Y3-F1
#
_cell.length_a   1.000
_cell.length_b   1.000
_cell.length_c   1.000
_cell.angle_alpha   90.00
_cell.angle_beta   90.00
_cell.angle_gamma   90.00
#
_symmetry.space_group_name_H-M   'P 1'
#
loop_
_entity.id
_entity.type
_entity.pdbx_description
1 polymer ?
#
loop_
_entity_poly.entity_id
_entity_poly.type
_entity_poly.pdbx_seq_one_letter_code
_entity_poly.pdbx_strand_id
1 'polypeptide(L)'
;MPEDTYPTSTNLESLLNRYKRLKSRYKTILDLAGKIMFELENSGSERLIKALLEEKIKIAEKIQLETDELSLHPIPQNEVINSQIIREAKEIIADIKIMLGELYEREETISEWIKKSGMKFES
;
A
#
# COMPACT_ATOMS: atom_id res chain seq x y z
N MET A 1 33.43 -13.74 -15.68
CA MET A 1 33.25 -13.53 -14.23
C MET A 1 31.85 -12.94 -14.07
N PRO A 2 30.95 -13.49 -13.23
CA PRO A 2 29.73 -12.78 -12.92
C PRO A 2 30.14 -11.56 -12.09
N GLU A 3 29.77 -10.37 -12.52
CA GLU A 3 29.92 -9.18 -11.70
C GLU A 3 29.07 -9.41 -10.44
N ASP A 4 29.73 -9.51 -9.29
CA ASP A 4 29.08 -9.38 -7.99
C ASP A 4 28.49 -7.97 -7.92
N THR A 5 27.27 -7.81 -8.41
CA THR A 5 26.46 -6.61 -8.18
C THR A 5 26.01 -6.60 -6.73
N TYR A 6 26.97 -6.37 -5.83
CA TYR A 6 26.65 -5.85 -4.51
C TYR A 6 25.84 -4.56 -4.72
N PRO A 7 24.76 -4.34 -3.95
CA PRO A 7 24.05 -3.07 -4.01
C PRO A 7 25.04 -1.96 -3.64
N THR A 8 25.41 -1.14 -4.61
CA THR A 8 26.11 0.13 -4.36
C THR A 8 25.23 1.00 -3.46
N SER A 9 25.82 1.88 -2.66
CA SER A 9 25.08 2.81 -1.79
C SER A 9 23.96 3.57 -2.52
N THR A 10 24.16 3.89 -3.79
CA THR A 10 23.15 4.48 -4.70
C THR A 10 21.92 3.60 -4.91
N ASN A 11 22.09 2.26 -4.96
CA ASN A 11 20.99 1.32 -5.04
C ASN A 11 20.19 1.25 -3.73
N LEU A 12 20.84 1.39 -2.58
CA LEU A 12 20.19 1.36 -1.26
C LEU A 12 19.32 2.60 -1.00
N GLU A 13 19.78 3.80 -1.39
CA GLU A 13 18.97 5.02 -1.29
C GLU A 13 17.76 5.00 -2.23
N SER A 14 17.94 4.53 -3.47
CA SER A 14 16.85 4.32 -4.43
C SER A 14 15.82 3.34 -3.88
N LEU A 15 16.28 2.25 -3.26
CA LEU A 15 15.44 1.25 -2.61
C LEU A 15 14.66 1.84 -1.43
N LEU A 16 15.31 2.62 -0.55
CA LEU A 16 14.64 3.31 0.55
C LEU A 16 13.54 4.28 0.04
N ASN A 17 13.82 5.01 -1.04
CA ASN A 17 12.84 5.90 -1.64
C ASN A 17 11.61 5.16 -2.18
N ARG A 18 11.80 3.96 -2.76
CA ARG A 18 10.68 3.08 -3.16
C ARG A 18 9.84 2.68 -1.95
N TYR A 19 10.46 2.26 -0.85
CA TYR A 19 9.74 1.93 0.39
C TYR A 19 8.96 3.13 0.96
N LYS A 20 9.55 4.33 0.97
CA LYS A 20 8.87 5.56 1.39
C LYS A 20 7.65 5.88 0.54
N ARG A 21 7.77 5.75 -0.79
CA ARG A 21 6.63 5.92 -1.71
C ARG A 21 5.55 4.88 -1.47
N LEU A 22 5.94 3.62 -1.31
CA LEU A 22 5.00 2.53 -1.00
C LEU A 22 4.23 2.81 0.29
N LYS A 23 4.93 3.22 1.36
CA LYS A 23 4.31 3.66 2.63
C LYS A 23 3.31 4.79 2.42
N SER A 24 3.66 5.81 1.64
CA SER A 24 2.76 6.92 1.32
C SER A 24 1.50 6.44 0.59
N ARG A 25 1.62 5.50 -0.35
CA ARG A 25 0.47 4.94 -1.07
C ARG A 25 -0.45 4.13 -0.15
N TYR A 26 0.11 3.32 0.75
CA TYR A 26 -0.67 2.61 1.76
C TYR A 26 -1.40 3.58 2.72
N LYS A 27 -0.79 4.71 3.07
CA LYS A 27 -1.51 5.74 3.81
C LYS A 27 -2.70 6.29 3.01
N THR A 28 -2.48 6.63 1.74
CA THR A 28 -3.56 7.11 0.85
C THR A 28 -4.70 6.09 0.70
N ILE A 29 -4.38 4.80 0.57
CA ILE A 29 -5.42 3.77 0.40
C ILE A 29 -6.26 3.60 1.68
N LEU A 30 -5.63 3.69 2.85
CA LEU A 30 -6.33 3.69 4.14
C LEU A 30 -7.22 4.91 4.34
N ASP A 31 -6.74 6.10 3.94
CA ASP A 31 -7.52 7.33 3.99
C ASP A 31 -8.75 7.25 3.08
N LEU A 32 -8.60 6.68 1.87
CA LEU A 32 -9.71 6.42 0.95
C LEU A 32 -10.71 5.42 1.53
N ALA A 33 -10.25 4.32 2.11
CA ALA A 33 -11.11 3.35 2.80
C ALA A 33 -11.91 4.03 3.94
N GLY A 34 -11.26 4.89 4.73
CA GLY A 34 -11.92 5.68 5.77
C GLY A 34 -13.02 6.60 5.23
N LYS A 35 -12.76 7.30 4.12
CA LYS A 35 -13.77 8.12 3.44
C LYS A 35 -14.94 7.30 2.91
N ILE A 36 -14.67 6.14 2.30
CA ILE A 36 -15.71 5.24 1.79
C ILE A 36 -16.61 4.77 2.93
N MET A 37 -16.04 4.33 4.06
CA MET A 37 -16.82 3.95 5.24
C MET A 37 -17.67 5.11 5.75
N PHE A 38 -17.08 6.30 5.89
CA PHE A 38 -17.81 7.49 6.32
C PHE A 38 -19.01 7.78 5.40
N GLU A 39 -18.82 7.76 4.08
CA GLU A 39 -19.91 7.96 3.14
C GLU A 39 -20.97 6.84 3.25
N LEU A 40 -20.58 5.58 3.41
CA LEU A 40 -21.53 4.47 3.58
C LEU A 40 -22.38 4.63 4.86
N GLU A 41 -21.77 5.01 5.97
CA GLU A 41 -22.45 5.21 7.26
C GLU A 41 -23.43 6.40 7.24
N ASN A 42 -23.12 7.43 6.46
CA ASN A 42 -23.88 8.68 6.43
C ASN A 42 -24.85 8.76 5.24
N SER A 43 -25.18 7.62 4.60
CA SER A 43 -26.03 7.58 3.40
C SER A 43 -25.52 8.51 2.28
N GLY A 44 -24.21 8.56 2.13
CA GLY A 44 -23.48 9.32 1.13
C GLY A 44 -23.87 8.93 -0.30
N SER A 45 -23.54 9.82 -1.24
CA SER A 45 -23.92 9.62 -2.63
C SER A 45 -23.26 8.37 -3.22
N GLU A 46 -24.06 7.48 -3.82
CA GLU A 46 -23.53 6.30 -4.54
C GLU A 46 -22.49 6.70 -5.59
N ARG A 47 -22.69 7.82 -6.29
CA ARG A 47 -21.74 8.36 -7.26
C ARG A 47 -20.40 8.72 -6.60
N LEU A 48 -20.42 9.29 -5.40
CA LEU A 48 -19.22 9.63 -4.65
C LEU A 48 -18.50 8.36 -4.17
N ILE A 49 -19.24 7.39 -3.62
CA ILE A 49 -18.70 6.11 -3.18
C ILE A 49 -18.04 5.36 -4.34
N LYS A 50 -18.67 5.33 -5.53
CA LYS A 50 -18.09 4.78 -6.76
C LYS A 50 -16.79 5.50 -7.16
N ALA A 51 -16.78 6.83 -7.17
CA ALA A 51 -15.57 7.59 -7.48
C ALA A 51 -14.41 7.31 -6.49
N LEU A 52 -14.72 7.19 -5.19
CA LEU A 52 -13.73 6.86 -4.16
C LEU A 52 -13.17 5.44 -4.33
N LEU A 53 -14.02 4.47 -4.69
CA LEU A 53 -13.60 3.10 -4.98
C LEU A 53 -12.72 3.02 -6.23
N GLU A 54 -13.06 3.72 -7.30
CA GLU A 54 -12.23 3.81 -8.51
C GLU A 54 -10.86 4.42 -8.22
N GLU A 55 -10.81 5.51 -7.45
CA GLU A 55 -9.55 6.12 -7.00
C GLU A 55 -8.72 5.11 -6.19
N LYS A 56 -9.38 4.38 -5.29
CA LYS A 56 -8.75 3.35 -4.45
C LYS A 56 -8.15 2.22 -5.30
N ILE A 57 -8.85 1.76 -6.33
CA ILE A 57 -8.35 0.73 -7.28
C ILE A 57 -7.11 1.24 -8.02
N LYS A 58 -7.13 2.47 -8.54
CA LYS A 58 -5.97 3.08 -9.22
C LYS A 58 -4.74 3.17 -8.32
N ILE A 59 -4.93 3.42 -7.01
CA ILE A 59 -3.82 3.43 -6.05
C ILE A 59 -3.34 2.00 -5.76
N ALA A 60 -4.25 1.02 -5.64
CA ALA A 60 -3.92 -0.38 -5.45
C ALA A 60 -3.07 -0.95 -6.61
N GLU A 61 -3.39 -0.60 -7.86
CA GLU A 61 -2.58 -0.97 -9.02
C GLU A 61 -1.15 -0.43 -8.94
N LYS A 62 -0.98 0.82 -8.49
CA LYS A 62 0.36 1.42 -8.29
C LYS A 62 1.12 0.76 -7.15
N ILE A 63 0.43 0.36 -6.09
CA ILE A 63 1.01 -0.42 -4.98
C ILE A 63 1.49 -1.77 -5.50
N GLN A 64 0.68 -2.46 -6.29
CA GLN A 64 1.03 -3.76 -6.87
C GLN A 64 2.30 -3.66 -7.71
N LEU A 65 2.34 -2.73 -8.67
CA LEU A 65 3.51 -2.50 -9.53
C LEU A 65 4.79 -2.23 -8.71
N GLU A 66 4.70 -1.34 -7.72
CA GLU A 66 5.88 -0.97 -6.91
C GLU A 66 6.30 -2.10 -5.95
N THR A 67 5.36 -2.93 -5.49
CA THR A 67 5.65 -4.12 -4.67
C THR A 67 6.29 -5.22 -5.51
N ASP A 68 5.83 -5.45 -6.73
CA ASP A 68 6.42 -6.41 -7.67
C ASP A 68 7.86 -6.03 -7.99
N GLU A 69 8.13 -4.75 -8.26
CA GLU A 69 9.50 -4.26 -8.45
C GLU A 69 10.41 -4.47 -7.23
N LEU A 70 9.88 -4.28 -6.01
CA LEU A 70 10.62 -4.52 -4.76
C LEU A 70 10.86 -6.02 -4.50
N SER A 71 9.96 -6.88 -4.96
CA SER A 71 10.12 -8.34 -4.83
C SER A 71 11.28 -8.87 -5.70
N LEU A 72 11.50 -8.24 -6.85
CA LEU A 72 12.63 -8.53 -7.76
C LEU A 72 13.96 -8.00 -7.20
N HIS A 73 13.91 -6.94 -6.40
CA HIS A 73 15.08 -6.29 -5.81
C HIS A 73 14.92 -6.09 -4.29
N PRO A 74 14.93 -7.18 -3.51
CA PRO A 74 14.69 -7.11 -2.07
C PRO A 74 15.87 -6.51 -1.31
N ILE A 75 15.61 -5.98 -0.11
CA ILE A 75 16.67 -5.66 0.86
C ILE A 75 17.42 -6.95 1.19
N PRO A 76 18.77 -6.98 1.13
CA PRO A 76 19.56 -8.14 1.54
C PRO A 76 19.26 -8.53 2.99
N GLN A 77 18.85 -9.78 3.22
CA GLN A 77 18.49 -10.26 4.57
C GLN A 77 19.69 -10.32 5.52
N ASN A 78 20.89 -10.51 4.97
CA ASN A 78 22.13 -10.72 5.71
C ASN A 78 22.94 -9.44 5.95
N GLU A 79 22.49 -8.29 5.42
CA GLU A 79 23.12 -7.02 5.79
C GLU A 79 22.71 -6.67 7.22
N VAL A 80 23.70 -6.67 8.11
CA VAL A 80 23.58 -6.28 9.51
C VAL A 80 23.00 -4.86 9.58
N ILE A 81 22.21 -4.59 10.63
CA ILE A 81 21.54 -3.31 10.96
C ILE A 81 22.52 -2.09 11.03
N ASN A 82 23.80 -2.30 10.75
CA ASN A 82 24.86 -1.29 10.73
C ASN A 82 24.62 -0.18 9.70
N SER A 83 23.79 -0.39 8.67
CA SER A 83 23.36 0.68 7.76
C SER A 83 22.07 1.32 8.26
N GLN A 84 22.13 2.64 8.54
CA GLN A 84 20.95 3.45 8.89
C GLN A 84 19.81 3.31 7.87
N ILE A 85 20.15 3.18 6.59
CA ILE A 85 19.19 3.02 5.49
C ILE A 85 18.41 1.70 5.63
N ILE A 86 19.09 0.61 5.97
CA ILE A 86 18.47 -0.72 6.14
C ILE A 86 17.55 -0.73 7.34
N ARG A 87 17.97 -0.08 8.45
CA ARG A 87 17.12 0.06 9.64
C ARG A 87 15.83 0.81 9.30
N GLU A 88 15.94 1.95 8.64
CA GLU A 88 14.78 2.77 8.24
C GLU A 88 13.86 2.01 7.29
N ALA A 89 14.41 1.27 6.32
CA ALA A 89 13.61 0.47 5.42
C ALA A 89 12.86 -0.68 6.13
N LYS A 90 13.49 -1.34 7.12
CA LYS A 90 12.83 -2.37 7.96
C LYS A 90 11.69 -1.78 8.80
N GLU A 91 11.88 -0.58 9.36
CA GLU A 91 10.82 0.15 10.07
C GLU A 91 9.64 0.48 9.15
N ILE A 92 9.91 0.98 7.95
CA ILE A 92 8.87 1.25 6.94
C ILE A 92 8.10 -0.02 6.58
N ILE A 93 8.78 -1.16 6.40
CA ILE A 93 8.12 -2.44 6.11
C ILE A 93 7.21 -2.86 7.27
N ALA A 94 7.64 -2.68 8.52
CA ALA A 94 6.80 -2.96 9.68
C ALA A 94 5.53 -2.09 9.70
N ASP A 95 5.66 -0.79 9.43
CA ASP A 95 4.52 0.12 9.32
C ASP A 95 3.54 -0.29 8.21
N ILE A 96 4.06 -0.70 7.04
CA ILE A 96 3.25 -1.21 5.93
C ILE A 96 2.46 -2.45 6.34
N LYS A 97 3.06 -3.38 7.10
CA LYS A 97 2.36 -4.57 7.59
C LYS A 97 1.21 -4.21 8.54
N ILE A 98 1.40 -3.23 9.41
CA ILE A 98 0.34 -2.72 10.30
C ILE A 98 -0.79 -2.12 9.46
N MET A 99 -0.45 -1.24 8.51
CA MET A 99 -1.42 -0.61 7.61
C MET A 99 -2.21 -1.63 6.77
N LEU A 100 -1.57 -2.72 6.34
CA LEU A 100 -2.25 -3.82 5.64
C LEU A 100 -3.29 -4.50 6.52
N GLY A 101 -2.96 -4.76 7.79
CA GLY A 101 -3.93 -5.31 8.75
C GLY A 101 -5.17 -4.42 8.89
N GLU A 102 -4.96 -3.12 9.13
CA GLU A 102 -6.06 -2.14 9.21
C GLU A 102 -6.88 -2.07 7.92
N LEU A 103 -6.22 -2.17 6.76
CA LEU A 103 -6.90 -2.11 5.47
C LEU A 103 -7.82 -3.33 5.29
N TYR A 104 -7.36 -4.53 5.63
CA TYR A 104 -8.19 -5.75 5.52
C TYR A 104 -9.46 -5.66 6.36
N GLU A 105 -9.37 -5.19 7.60
CA GLU A 105 -10.53 -5.00 8.49
C GLU A 105 -11.54 -3.99 7.91
N ARG A 106 -11.06 -2.88 7.35
CA ARG A 106 -11.91 -1.86 6.71
C ARG A 106 -12.57 -2.39 5.43
N GLU A 107 -11.83 -3.15 4.62
CA GLU A 107 -12.36 -3.70 3.37
C GLU A 107 -13.45 -4.75 3.59
N GLU A 108 -13.33 -5.57 4.64
CA GLU A 108 -14.38 -6.48 5.05
C GLU A 108 -15.66 -5.70 5.40
N THR A 109 -15.51 -4.65 6.19
CA THR A 109 -16.63 -3.77 6.61
C THR A 109 -17.29 -3.08 5.41
N ILE A 110 -16.50 -2.50 4.50
CA ILE A 110 -16.99 -1.86 3.26
C ILE A 110 -17.77 -2.86 2.41
N SER A 111 -17.23 -4.08 2.25
CA SER A 111 -17.85 -5.14 1.45
C SER A 111 -19.20 -5.57 2.03
N GLU A 112 -19.32 -5.65 3.36
CA GLU A 112 -20.60 -5.94 4.03
C GLU A 112 -21.64 -4.84 3.81
N TRP A 113 -21.24 -3.57 3.95
CA TRP A 113 -22.12 -2.43 3.75
C TRP A 113 -22.63 -2.35 2.32
N ILE A 114 -21.75 -2.52 1.34
CA ILE A 114 -22.12 -2.56 -0.08
C ILE A 114 -23.17 -3.64 -0.36
N LYS A 115 -22.99 -4.85 0.21
CA LYS A 115 -23.93 -5.96 0.08
C LYS A 115 -25.29 -5.63 0.71
N LYS A 116 -25.31 -5.04 1.91
CA LYS A 116 -26.53 -4.64 2.62
C LYS A 116 -27.30 -3.54 1.88
N SER A 117 -26.60 -2.58 1.30
CA SER A 117 -27.18 -1.46 0.56
C SER A 117 -27.65 -1.82 -0.85
N GLY A 118 -27.39 -3.05 -1.32
CA GLY A 118 -27.80 -3.49 -2.66
C GLY A 118 -27.12 -2.73 -3.81
N MET A 119 -26.00 -2.07 -3.55
CA MET A 119 -25.25 -1.31 -4.54
C MET A 119 -24.72 -2.25 -5.62
N LYS A 120 -25.13 -2.03 -6.87
CA LYS A 120 -24.62 -2.75 -8.04
C LYS A 120 -23.54 -1.91 -8.71
N PHE A 121 -22.33 -2.46 -8.74
CA PHE A 121 -21.24 -1.95 -9.55
C PHE A 121 -21.37 -2.58 -10.94
N GLU A 122 -21.91 -1.83 -11.89
CA GLU A 122 -21.87 -2.23 -13.29
C GLU A 122 -20.40 -2.20 -13.74
N SER A 123 -19.97 -3.30 -14.36
CA SER A 123 -18.60 -3.53 -14.85
C SER A 123 -18.39 -2.94 -16.24
#